data_AF-A0A2S1WF49-F1
#
_entry.id   AF-A0A2S1WF49-F1
#
_cell.length_a   1.000
_cell.length_b   1.000
_cell.length_c   1.000
_cell.angle_alpha   90.00
_cell.angle_beta   90.00
_cell.angle_gamma   90.00
#
_symmetry.space_group_name_H-M   'P 1'
#
loop_
_entity.id
_entity.type
_entity.pdbx_description
1 polymer ?
#
loop_
_entity_poly.entity_id
_entity_poly.type
_entity_poly.pdbx_seq_one_letter_code
_entity_poly.pdbx_strand_id
1 'polypeptide(L)'
;GLGLLAASTVASAQSSNPVIQGGVQGIELCPQFVCGAAIFTGAFQGQVGANPNAIGFITAAMTHEELPDPGEFAAITGGVWELRTLTRRIRGVVLGGFLFNNGDNTFEVRARLLLLSGGSGTIAFGGVLNHNTLIPTFGKDV
;
A
#
# COMPACT_ATOMS: atom_id res chain seq x y z
N GLY A 1 -38.41 8.44 -37.42
CA GLY A 1 -36.96 8.62 -37.37
C GLY A 1 -36.40 7.68 -36.32
N LEU A 2 -35.43 6.83 -36.68
CA LEU A 2 -34.74 5.97 -35.74
C LEU A 2 -33.74 6.81 -34.93
N GLY A 3 -33.94 6.90 -33.62
CA GLY A 3 -32.97 7.46 -32.69
C GLY A 3 -31.95 6.39 -32.29
N LEU A 4 -30.68 6.61 -32.62
CA LEU A 4 -29.57 5.78 -32.19
C LEU A 4 -29.15 6.23 -30.78
N LEU A 5 -29.33 5.38 -29.77
CA LEU A 5 -28.79 5.59 -28.42
C LEU A 5 -27.35 5.07 -28.39
N ALA A 6 -26.38 5.98 -28.32
CA ALA A 6 -24.98 5.63 -28.11
C ALA A 6 -24.73 5.36 -26.62
N ALA A 7 -24.55 4.10 -26.25
CA ALA A 7 -24.11 3.72 -24.91
C ALA A 7 -22.61 4.06 -24.78
N SER A 8 -22.29 5.07 -23.97
CA SER A 8 -20.89 5.39 -23.62
C SER A 8 -20.43 4.44 -22.52
N THR A 9 -19.61 3.45 -22.87
CA THR A 9 -18.95 2.60 -21.88
C THR A 9 -17.79 3.37 -21.27
N VAL A 10 -17.97 3.89 -20.06
CA VAL A 10 -16.88 4.43 -19.26
C VAL A 10 -16.02 3.24 -18.85
N ALA A 11 -14.95 2.96 -19.60
CA ALA A 11 -13.98 1.96 -19.20
C ALA A 11 -13.32 2.46 -17.91
N SER A 12 -13.76 1.92 -16.77
CA SER A 12 -13.02 2.01 -15.51
C SER A 12 -11.60 1.54 -15.80
N ALA A 13 -10.63 2.45 -15.79
CA ALA A 13 -9.24 2.11 -15.96
C ALA A 13 -8.82 1.29 -14.74
N GLN A 14 -8.88 -0.04 -14.88
CA GLN A 14 -8.41 -0.96 -13.86
C GLN A 14 -6.93 -0.63 -13.60
N SER A 15 -6.62 -0.07 -12.43
CA SER A 15 -5.27 0.50 -12.21
C SER A 15 -4.18 -0.57 -12.20
N SER A 16 -4.54 -1.84 -11.91
CA SER A 16 -3.67 -3.00 -11.92
C SER A 16 -4.37 -4.24 -12.46
N ASN A 17 -3.60 -5.14 -13.07
CA ASN A 17 -4.04 -6.47 -13.46
C ASN A 17 -3.07 -7.51 -12.87
N PRO A 18 -3.51 -8.39 -11.96
CA PRO A 18 -4.88 -8.54 -11.46
C PRO A 18 -5.34 -7.33 -10.62
N VAL A 19 -6.65 -7.16 -10.44
CA VAL A 19 -7.19 -6.25 -9.42
C VAL A 19 -6.62 -6.64 -8.06
N ILE A 20 -6.10 -5.67 -7.31
CA ILE A 20 -5.72 -5.85 -5.90
C ILE A 20 -6.41 -4.75 -5.10
N GLN A 21 -7.29 -5.14 -4.19
CA GLN A 21 -8.03 -4.21 -3.33
C GLN A 21 -8.28 -4.88 -1.99
N GLY A 22 -8.00 -4.22 -0.87
CA GLY A 22 -8.19 -4.82 0.44
C GLY A 22 -7.57 -3.98 1.55
N GLY A 23 -7.52 -4.59 2.74
CA GLY A 23 -6.86 -4.02 3.91
C GLY A 23 -5.58 -4.79 4.25
N VAL A 24 -4.66 -4.09 4.92
CA VAL A 24 -3.48 -4.67 5.54
C VAL A 24 -3.50 -4.31 7.01
N GLN A 25 -3.18 -5.27 7.88
CA GLN A 25 -2.86 -5.02 9.28
C GLN A 25 -1.53 -5.67 9.62
N GLY A 26 -0.62 -4.94 10.23
CA GLY A 26 0.76 -5.38 10.38
C GLY A 26 1.56 -4.62 11.43
N ILE A 27 2.87 -4.84 11.40
CA ILE A 27 3.86 -4.24 12.29
C ILE A 27 5.04 -3.68 11.50
N GLU A 28 5.69 -2.66 12.06
CA GLU A 28 7.04 -2.28 11.67
C GLU A 28 8.04 -3.23 12.34
N LEU A 29 8.84 -3.91 11.54
CA LEU A 29 9.89 -4.80 11.99
C LEU A 29 11.20 -4.05 12.26
N CYS A 30 11.46 -2.97 11.51
CA CYS A 30 12.65 -2.18 11.67
C CYS A 30 12.46 -0.77 11.09
N PRO A 31 12.83 0.28 11.83
CA PRO A 31 12.79 1.64 11.31
C PRO A 31 13.96 1.91 10.34
N GLN A 32 13.77 2.89 9.46
CA GLN A 32 14.75 3.25 8.43
C GLN A 32 16.14 3.58 9.00
N PHE A 33 16.21 4.32 10.10
CA PHE A 33 17.50 4.74 10.66
C PHE A 33 18.37 3.57 11.17
N VAL A 34 17.77 2.39 11.39
CA VAL A 34 18.48 1.16 11.79
C VAL A 34 18.80 0.29 10.57
N CYS A 35 17.82 0.07 9.70
CA CYS A 35 17.93 -0.92 8.62
C CYS A 35 18.24 -0.34 7.23
N GLY A 36 18.31 0.98 7.09
CA GLY A 36 18.40 1.68 5.80
C GLY A 36 17.08 1.72 5.00
N ALA A 37 16.03 1.08 5.52
CA ALA A 37 14.64 1.15 5.04
C ALA A 37 13.69 0.83 6.19
N ALA A 38 12.50 1.42 6.18
CA ALA A 38 11.42 1.05 7.09
C ALA A 38 10.79 -0.26 6.61
N ILE A 39 10.94 -1.34 7.39
CA ILE A 39 10.52 -2.69 7.03
C ILE A 39 9.19 -3.00 7.72
N PHE A 40 8.17 -3.30 6.91
CA PHE A 40 6.82 -3.64 7.37
C PHE A 40 6.45 -5.05 6.96
N THR A 41 5.67 -5.72 7.80
CA THR A 41 4.99 -6.97 7.45
C THR A 41 3.57 -6.96 7.99
N GLY A 42 2.63 -7.57 7.26
CA GLY A 42 1.24 -7.61 7.69
C GLY A 42 0.41 -8.69 7.01
N ALA A 43 -0.74 -8.99 7.61
CA ALA A 43 -1.78 -9.80 7.00
C ALA A 43 -2.57 -8.94 6.01
N PHE A 44 -2.80 -9.49 4.82
CA PHE A 44 -3.67 -8.93 3.80
C PHE A 44 -4.98 -9.71 3.75
N GLN A 45 -6.09 -8.97 3.64
CA GLN A 45 -7.40 -9.53 3.32
C GLN A 45 -8.11 -8.65 2.28
N GLY A 46 -8.57 -9.27 1.20
CA GLY A 46 -9.35 -8.58 0.17
C GLY A 46 -9.37 -9.32 -1.16
N GLN A 47 -9.58 -8.57 -2.24
CA GLN A 47 -9.63 -9.09 -3.60
C GLN A 47 -8.25 -9.17 -4.25
N VAL A 48 -7.94 -10.31 -4.87
CA VAL A 48 -6.82 -10.49 -5.81
C VAL A 48 -7.33 -11.21 -7.07
N GLY A 49 -7.43 -10.46 -8.17
CA GLY A 49 -7.98 -10.93 -9.45
C GLY A 49 -9.45 -11.33 -9.30
N ALA A 50 -9.77 -12.57 -9.67
CA ALA A 50 -11.12 -13.11 -9.55
C ALA A 50 -11.45 -13.65 -8.15
N ASN A 51 -10.49 -13.72 -7.21
CA ASN A 51 -10.76 -14.14 -5.84
C ASN A 51 -11.07 -12.92 -4.97
N PRO A 52 -12.33 -12.69 -4.54
CA PRO A 52 -12.70 -11.55 -3.71
C PRO A 52 -12.28 -11.69 -2.23
N ASN A 53 -11.91 -12.90 -1.80
CA ASN A 53 -11.60 -13.23 -0.40
C ASN A 53 -10.17 -13.81 -0.29
N ALA A 54 -9.23 -13.24 -1.04
CA ALA A 54 -7.83 -13.61 -0.93
C ALA A 54 -7.28 -13.20 0.44
N ILE A 55 -6.62 -14.16 1.10
CA ILE A 55 -5.86 -13.95 2.32
C ILE A 55 -4.39 -14.15 1.99
N GLY A 56 -3.53 -13.32 2.56
CA GLY A 56 -2.10 -13.40 2.33
C GLY A 56 -1.29 -12.61 3.33
N PHE A 57 -0.01 -12.50 3.04
CA PHE A 57 0.94 -11.69 3.78
C PHE A 57 1.56 -10.68 2.83
N ILE A 58 1.70 -9.44 3.29
CA ILE A 58 2.44 -8.40 2.61
C ILE A 58 3.71 -8.11 3.39
N THR A 59 4.80 -7.85 2.66
CA THR A 59 6.04 -7.33 3.21
C THR A 59 6.48 -6.16 2.35
N ALA A 60 6.92 -5.08 2.98
CA ALA A 60 7.44 -3.90 2.29
C ALA A 60 8.70 -3.41 2.98
N ALA A 61 9.65 -2.92 2.19
CA ALA A 61 10.79 -2.16 2.67
C ALA A 61 10.74 -0.82 1.94
N MET A 62 10.43 0.25 2.66
CA MET A 62 10.22 1.59 2.11
C MET A 62 11.30 2.55 2.56
N THR A 63 11.67 3.49 1.70
CA THR A 63 12.53 4.62 2.07
C THR A 63 11.77 5.92 2.03
N HIS A 64 12.08 6.83 2.93
CA HIS A 64 11.49 8.15 3.04
C HIS A 64 12.55 9.21 3.44
N GLU A 65 12.20 10.48 3.28
CA GLU A 65 12.96 11.61 3.80
C GLU A 65 13.00 11.60 5.34
N GLU A 66 13.63 12.58 5.98
CA GLU A 66 13.58 12.68 7.44
C GLU A 66 12.12 12.69 7.95
N LEU A 67 11.87 12.08 9.12
CA LEU A 67 10.52 12.05 9.67
C LEU A 67 10.04 13.49 9.91
N PRO A 68 8.81 13.83 9.50
CA PRO A 68 8.35 15.20 9.56
C PRO A 68 7.95 15.58 10.99
N ASP A 69 8.06 16.87 11.30
CA ASP A 69 7.48 17.45 12.51
C ASP A 69 5.94 17.26 12.54
N PRO A 70 5.30 17.35 13.72
CA PRO A 70 3.84 17.31 13.84
C PRO A 70 3.12 18.26 12.87
N GLY A 71 2.17 17.73 12.09
CA GLY A 71 1.42 18.49 11.09
C GLY A 71 2.13 18.67 9.75
N GLU A 72 3.32 18.12 9.57
CA GLU A 72 4.11 18.22 8.34
C GLU A 72 4.13 16.88 7.56
N PHE A 73 4.60 16.98 6.32
CA PHE A 73 4.75 15.85 5.41
C PHE A 73 6.22 15.53 5.13
N ALA A 74 6.52 14.24 4.94
CA ALA A 74 7.80 13.78 4.39
C ALA A 74 7.55 12.90 3.17
N ALA A 75 8.39 12.99 2.14
CA ALA A 75 8.23 12.17 0.96
C ALA A 75 8.66 10.72 1.22
N ILE A 76 7.87 9.76 0.75
CA ILE A 76 8.34 8.39 0.52
C ILE A 76 9.09 8.40 -0.81
N THR A 77 10.36 8.02 -0.78
CA THR A 77 11.30 8.16 -1.89
C THR A 77 11.45 6.88 -2.70
N GLY A 78 11.07 5.73 -2.16
CA GLY A 78 11.20 4.46 -2.85
C GLY A 78 10.95 3.24 -1.98
N GLY A 79 11.34 2.08 -2.51
CA GLY A 79 11.22 0.80 -1.81
C GLY A 79 10.79 -0.35 -2.70
N VAL A 80 10.63 -1.50 -2.06
CA VAL A 80 10.15 -2.75 -2.66
C VAL A 80 9.02 -3.34 -1.83
N TRP A 81 8.15 -4.11 -2.47
CA TRP A 81 7.06 -4.79 -1.79
C TRP A 81 6.75 -6.15 -2.41
N GLU A 82 6.16 -7.02 -1.60
CA GLU A 82 5.68 -8.34 -2.00
C GLU A 82 4.34 -8.63 -1.30
N LEU A 83 3.35 -9.04 -2.07
CA LEU A 83 2.13 -9.68 -1.58
C LEU A 83 2.15 -11.16 -1.95
N ARG A 84 2.02 -12.01 -0.94
CA ARG A 84 1.98 -13.47 -1.09
C ARG A 84 0.64 -14.00 -0.58
N THR A 85 -0.16 -14.53 -1.48
CA THR A 85 -1.37 -15.29 -1.15
C THR A 85 -1.11 -16.78 -1.33
N LEU A 86 -2.10 -17.63 -1.04
CA LEU A 86 -1.98 -19.08 -1.25
C LEU A 86 -1.68 -19.45 -2.71
N THR A 87 -2.19 -18.69 -3.67
CA THR A 87 -2.13 -19.03 -5.10
C THR A 87 -1.28 -18.09 -5.93
N ARG A 88 -0.85 -16.95 -5.37
CA ARG A 88 -0.12 -15.93 -6.11
C ARG A 88 1.00 -15.31 -5.29
N ARG A 89 2.05 -14.92 -6.01
CA ARG A 89 3.12 -14.06 -5.50
C ARG A 89 3.22 -12.86 -6.42
N ILE A 90 2.96 -11.69 -5.87
CA ILE A 90 2.95 -10.42 -6.58
C ILE A 90 4.02 -9.54 -5.96
N ARG A 91 4.84 -8.90 -6.79
CA ARG A 91 5.97 -8.07 -6.34
C ARG A 91 6.07 -6.80 -7.12
N GLY A 92 6.74 -5.82 -6.54
CA GLY A 92 7.08 -4.62 -7.26
C GLY A 92 7.87 -3.61 -6.45
N VAL A 93 7.78 -2.36 -6.90
CA VAL A 93 8.50 -1.23 -6.31
C VAL A 93 7.52 -0.18 -5.79
N VAL A 94 7.97 0.58 -4.80
CA VAL A 94 7.28 1.79 -4.34
C VAL A 94 7.73 2.93 -5.24
N LEU A 95 6.78 3.56 -5.95
CA LEU A 95 7.05 4.69 -6.84
C LEU A 95 7.20 6.02 -6.08
N GLY A 96 6.77 6.06 -4.83
CA GLY A 96 6.80 7.22 -3.95
C GLY A 96 5.47 7.40 -3.22
N GLY A 97 5.34 8.50 -2.51
CA GLY A 97 4.23 8.75 -1.61
C GLY A 97 4.56 9.80 -0.56
N PHE A 98 3.81 9.80 0.54
CA PHE A 98 4.08 10.66 1.68
C PHE A 98 3.75 9.99 3.01
N LEU A 99 4.43 10.47 4.03
CA LEU A 99 4.09 10.31 5.44
C LEU A 99 3.56 11.65 5.95
N PHE A 100 2.48 11.64 6.72
CA PHE A 100 1.97 12.82 7.42
C PHE A 100 1.98 12.54 8.92
N ASN A 101 2.62 13.39 9.71
CA ASN A 101 2.69 13.22 11.16
C ASN A 101 1.45 13.83 11.83
N ASN A 102 0.63 12.99 12.46
CA ASN A 102 -0.61 13.40 13.13
C ASN A 102 -0.38 14.17 14.45
N GLY A 103 0.87 14.28 14.91
CA GLY A 103 1.25 14.98 16.13
C GLY A 103 1.03 14.20 17.42
N ASP A 104 0.57 12.94 17.31
CA ASP A 104 0.34 12.01 18.40
C ASP A 104 1.20 10.75 18.26
N ASN A 105 2.35 10.85 17.57
CA ASN A 105 3.24 9.72 17.27
C ASN A 105 2.54 8.63 16.43
N THR A 106 1.58 9.04 15.62
CA THR A 106 1.04 8.27 14.51
C THR A 106 1.29 8.99 13.17
N PHE A 107 1.38 8.21 12.10
CA PHE A 107 1.67 8.72 10.77
C PHE A 107 0.66 8.17 9.76
N GLU A 108 0.01 9.04 9.01
CA GLU A 108 -0.71 8.61 7.81
C GLU A 108 0.30 8.31 6.71
N VAL A 109 0.20 7.11 6.14
CA VAL A 109 1.05 6.65 5.05
C VAL A 109 0.21 6.58 3.79
N ARG A 110 0.66 7.21 2.70
CA ARG A 110 0.12 6.98 1.37
C ARG A 110 1.23 6.72 0.38
N ALA A 111 1.17 5.60 -0.31
CA ALA A 111 2.16 5.19 -1.29
C ALA A 111 1.52 4.73 -2.60
N ARG A 112 2.25 4.93 -3.69
CA ARG A 112 1.94 4.33 -4.99
C ARG A 112 2.88 3.16 -5.22
N LEU A 113 2.32 1.99 -5.49
CA LEU A 113 3.09 0.78 -5.75
C LEU A 113 2.93 0.38 -7.21
N LEU A 114 4.04 0.08 -7.88
CA LEU A 114 4.06 -0.50 -9.22
C LEU A 114 4.18 -2.02 -9.10
N LEU A 115 3.37 -2.77 -9.84
CA LEU A 115 3.49 -4.22 -9.97
C LEU A 115 4.51 -4.54 -11.07
N LEU A 116 5.52 -5.34 -10.75
CA LEU A 116 6.56 -5.79 -11.70
C LEU A 116 6.50 -7.30 -11.98
N SER A 117 5.95 -8.09 -11.06
CA SER A 117 5.81 -9.54 -11.19
C SER A 117 4.49 -10.02 -10.60
N GLY A 118 3.89 -11.04 -11.22
CA GLY A 118 2.57 -11.56 -10.83
C GLY A 118 1.38 -10.70 -11.31
N GLY A 119 1.67 -9.64 -12.08
CA GLY A 119 0.72 -8.68 -12.62
C GLY A 119 1.41 -7.49 -13.28
N SER A 120 0.65 -6.45 -13.58
CA SER A 120 1.10 -5.16 -14.11
C SER A 120 0.19 -4.01 -13.62
N GLY A 121 0.66 -2.78 -13.77
CA GLY A 121 -0.07 -1.57 -13.37
C GLY A 121 0.30 -1.11 -11.96
N THR A 122 -0.47 -0.15 -11.46
CA THR A 122 -0.22 0.55 -10.19
C THR A 122 -1.35 0.35 -9.20
N ILE A 123 -1.01 0.30 -7.91
CA ILE A 123 -1.96 0.29 -6.80
C ILE A 123 -1.68 1.45 -5.85
N ALA A 124 -2.73 2.03 -5.29
CA ALA A 124 -2.62 2.95 -4.17
C ALA A 124 -2.64 2.14 -2.87
N PHE A 125 -1.73 2.48 -1.96
CA PHE A 125 -1.62 1.90 -0.64
C PHE A 125 -1.74 3.02 0.40
N GLY A 126 -2.44 2.76 1.49
CA GLY A 126 -2.46 3.69 2.60
C GLY A 126 -3.06 3.13 3.87
N GLY A 127 -2.80 3.83 4.97
CA GLY A 127 -3.20 3.47 6.33
C GLY A 127 -2.45 4.32 7.35
N VAL A 128 -2.62 4.00 8.63
CA VAL A 128 -1.95 4.67 9.74
C VAL A 128 -0.94 3.74 10.38
N LEU A 129 0.27 4.27 10.52
CA LEU A 129 1.36 3.72 11.30
C LEU A 129 1.32 4.32 12.71
N ASN A 130 1.15 3.49 13.73
CA ASN A 130 1.00 3.89 15.12
C ASN A 130 2.22 3.46 15.94
N HIS A 131 2.98 4.42 16.47
CA HIS A 131 4.17 4.19 17.30
C HIS A 131 3.88 4.29 18.81
N ASN A 132 2.61 4.42 19.22
CA ASN A 132 2.20 4.44 20.63
C ASN A 132 2.09 3.05 21.26
N THR A 133 2.41 2.00 20.49
CA THR A 133 2.44 0.62 20.94
C THR A 133 3.88 0.15 21.09
N LEU A 134 4.12 -0.84 21.96
CA LEU A 134 5.47 -1.39 22.20
C LEU A 134 6.15 -1.85 20.90
N ILE A 135 5.37 -2.37 19.95
CA ILE A 135 5.78 -2.66 18.59
C ILE A 135 4.91 -1.79 17.68
N PRO A 136 5.48 -0.92 16.83
CA PRO A 136 4.70 -0.09 15.94
C PRO A 136 3.76 -0.91 15.04
N THR A 137 2.53 -0.45 14.85
CA THR A 137 1.49 -1.16 14.10
C THR A 137 1.02 -0.38 12.89
N PHE A 138 0.67 -1.09 11.81
CA PHE A 138 0.09 -0.51 10.60
C PHE A 138 -1.33 -1.05 10.36
N GLY A 139 -2.29 -0.20 10.01
CA GLY A 139 -3.66 -0.61 9.71
C GLY A 139 -4.48 0.47 9.02
N LYS A 140 -5.74 0.17 8.65
CA LYS A 140 -6.69 1.24 8.33
C LYS A 140 -7.06 2.01 9.60
N ASP A 141 -7.35 3.30 9.48
CA ASP A 141 -8.06 4.03 10.53
C ASP A 141 -9.31 3.25 10.92
N VAL A 142 -9.47 3.01 12.22
CA VAL A 142 -10.66 2.34 12.78
C VAL A 142 -11.79 3.34 12.87
#